data_AF-A0A5B7C8I8-F1
#
_entry.id   AF-A0A5B7C8I8-F1
#
_cell.length_a   1.000
_cell.length_b   1.000
_cell.length_c   1.000
_cell.angle_alpha   90.00
_cell.angle_beta   90.00
_cell.angle_gamma   90.00
#
_symmetry.space_group_name_H-M   'P 1'
#
loop_
_entity.id
_entity.type
_entity.pdbx_description
1 polymer ?
#
loop_
_entity_poly.entity_id
_entity_poly.type
_entity_poly.pdbx_seq_one_letter_code
_entity_poly.pdbx_strand_id
1 'polypeptide(L)'
;MLEWQRFRIYLSMTIISLMRSWAVETPSFGDACENWGFFQVINHGIPGTVMDGMIDGVRRVSRARHFYSRDFTRSFTYNSNFDLYQAPAASWRDTIACVLAPHPPDPQE
;
A
#
# COMPACT_ATOMS: atom_id res chain seq x y z
N MET A 1 -19.50 5.97 16.83
CA MET A 1 -18.09 6.31 16.56
C MET A 1 -17.20 5.71 17.65
N LEU A 2 -17.21 4.39 17.82
CA LEU A 2 -16.48 3.66 18.85
C LEU A 2 -16.36 2.19 18.41
N GLU A 3 -15.28 1.81 17.72
CA GLU A 3 -14.90 0.38 17.61
C GLU A 3 -13.45 0.11 17.15
N TRP A 4 -12.63 1.13 16.93
CA TRP A 4 -11.27 0.95 16.41
C TRP A 4 -10.15 0.85 17.48
N GLN A 5 -10.48 0.81 18.78
CA GLN A 5 -9.46 0.77 19.84
C GLN A 5 -9.01 -0.64 20.29
N ARG A 6 -9.45 -1.73 19.64
CA ARG A 6 -9.26 -3.10 20.17
C ARG A 6 -8.23 -3.99 19.47
N PHE A 7 -7.30 -3.44 18.69
CA PHE A 7 -6.14 -4.20 18.22
C PHE A 7 -4.82 -3.50 18.55
N ARG A 8 -4.47 -3.48 19.84
CA ARG A 8 -3.08 -3.27 20.29
C ARG A 8 -2.44 -4.65 20.44
N ILE A 9 -1.76 -5.10 19.39
CA ILE A 9 -0.83 -6.21 19.47
C ILE A 9 0.52 -5.62 19.93
N TYR A 10 1.18 -6.27 20.88
CA TYR A 10 2.37 -5.82 21.59
C TYR A 10 3.60 -5.77 20.67
N LEU A 11 3.80 -4.62 20.01
CA LEU A 11 5.05 -4.02 19.52
C LEU A 11 4.59 -2.65 18.99
N SER A 12 4.88 -1.57 19.72
CA SER A 12 4.31 -0.26 19.41
C SER A 12 4.91 0.30 18.13
N MET A 13 4.27 0.03 16.99
CA MET A 13 4.61 0.64 15.70
C MET A 13 4.56 2.17 15.82
N THR A 14 5.62 2.85 15.38
CA THR A 14 5.74 4.30 15.45
C THR A 14 4.65 4.97 14.61
N ILE A 15 3.98 5.98 15.19
CA ILE A 15 2.93 6.76 14.53
C ILE A 15 3.44 8.20 14.35
N ILE A 16 3.38 8.71 13.11
CA ILE A 16 3.77 10.08 12.74
C ILE A 16 2.52 10.84 12.28
N SER A 17 2.27 12.03 12.83
CA SER A 17 1.16 12.90 12.45
C SER A 17 1.64 14.08 11.61
N LEU A 18 1.07 14.30 10.42
CA LEU A 18 1.48 15.42 9.53
C LEU A 18 0.81 16.77 9.83
N MET A 19 -0.19 16.82 10.71
CA MET A 19 -0.90 18.08 11.04
C MET A 19 -0.24 18.92 12.15
N ARG A 20 0.83 18.45 12.80
CA ARG A 20 1.45 19.19 13.92
C ARG A 20 2.63 20.04 13.44
N SER A 21 2.53 21.35 13.65
CA SER A 21 3.65 22.27 13.50
C SER A 21 4.67 22.05 14.62
N TRP A 22 5.74 21.31 14.33
CA TRP A 22 7.09 21.36 14.93
C TRP A 22 7.29 21.34 16.45
N ALA A 23 6.26 21.13 17.27
CA ALA A 23 6.41 21.17 18.72
C ALA A 23 5.69 19.99 19.38
N VAL A 24 6.52 19.15 20.01
CA VAL A 24 6.19 18.24 21.12
C VAL A 24 5.69 16.83 20.74
N GLU A 25 6.56 15.85 21.05
CA GLU A 25 6.31 14.43 21.38
C GLU A 25 6.05 13.39 20.27
N THR A 26 6.57 13.57 19.06
CA THR A 26 6.66 12.44 18.09
C THR A 26 8.12 12.12 17.78
N PRO A 27 8.52 10.83 17.71
CA PRO A 27 9.80 10.45 17.10
C PRO A 27 9.93 11.15 15.76
N SER A 28 11.11 11.69 15.45
CA SER A 28 11.31 12.34 14.17
C SER A 28 11.15 11.30 13.05
N PHE A 29 10.80 11.76 11.85
CA PHE A 29 10.73 10.89 10.68
C PHE A 29 12.06 10.14 10.47
N GLY A 30 13.20 10.82 10.71
CA GLY A 30 14.53 10.22 10.64
C GLY A 30 14.71 9.08 11.63
N ASP A 31 14.35 9.27 12.90
CA ASP A 31 14.47 8.24 13.93
C ASP A 31 13.62 7.00 13.62
N ALA A 32 12.42 7.20 13.07
CA ALA A 32 11.53 6.12 12.69
C ALA A 32 12.12 5.31 11.52
N CYS A 33 12.69 5.98 10.51
CA CYS A 33 13.39 5.35 9.41
C CYS A 33 14.61 4.56 9.88
N GLU A 34 15.46 5.17 10.72
CA GLU A 34 16.72 4.57 11.16
C GLU A 34 16.52 3.36 12.08
N ASN A 35 15.63 3.49 13.07
CA ASN A 35 15.49 2.46 14.11
C ASN A 35 14.47 1.37 13.77
N TRP A 36 13.46 1.67 12.96
CA TRP A 36 12.35 0.75 12.70
C TRP A 36 12.16 0.38 11.23
N GLY A 37 12.52 1.27 10.29
CA GLY A 37 12.30 1.08 8.86
C GLY A 37 10.82 1.05 8.44
N PHE A 38 9.88 1.21 9.37
CA PHE A 38 8.44 1.22 9.12
C PHE A 38 7.69 2.03 10.20
N PHE A 39 6.64 2.74 9.78
CA PHE A 39 5.80 3.57 10.65
C PHE A 39 4.43 3.81 9.98
N GLN A 40 3.44 4.19 10.78
CA GLN A 40 2.14 4.63 10.28
C GLN A 40 2.08 6.16 10.22
N VAL A 41 1.48 6.70 9.17
CA VAL A 41 1.21 8.14 9.05
C VAL A 41 -0.27 8.40 9.27
N ILE A 42 -0.59 9.31 10.19
CA ILE A 42 -1.95 9.80 10.43
C ILE A 42 -2.04 11.29 10.05
N ASN A 43 -3.27 11.78 9.88
CA ASN A 43 -3.51 13.17 9.49
C ASN A 43 -2.74 13.57 8.21
N HIS A 44 -2.62 12.63 7.27
CA HIS A 44 -1.83 12.78 6.04
C HIS A 44 -2.48 13.69 4.98
N GLY A 45 -3.67 14.24 5.25
CA GLY A 45 -4.38 15.16 4.36
C GLY A 45 -5.12 14.50 3.18
N ILE A 46 -5.03 13.19 3.01
CA ILE A 46 -5.80 12.45 1.99
C ILE A 46 -7.22 12.23 2.54
N PRO A 47 -8.28 12.67 1.83
CA PRO A 47 -9.65 12.49 2.30
C PRO A 47 -10.01 11.01 2.48
N GLY A 48 -10.78 10.69 3.54
CA GLY A 48 -11.26 9.33 3.80
C GLY A 48 -12.02 8.72 2.62
N THR A 49 -12.85 9.53 1.95
CA THR A 49 -13.61 9.11 0.76
C THR A 49 -12.75 8.63 -0.40
N VAL A 50 -11.54 9.19 -0.56
CA VAL A 50 -10.58 8.74 -1.60
C VAL A 50 -10.02 7.37 -1.22
N MET A 51 -9.66 7.16 0.04
CA MET A 51 -9.15 5.87 0.52
C MET A 51 -10.22 4.78 0.43
N ASP A 52 -11.45 5.07 0.84
CA ASP A 52 -12.59 4.16 0.72
C ASP A 52 -12.86 3.81 -0.75
N GLY A 53 -12.83 4.80 -1.65
CA GLY A 53 -12.98 4.60 -3.09
C GLY A 53 -11.89 3.71 -3.68
N MET A 54 -10.64 3.82 -3.21
CA MET A 54 -9.55 2.94 -3.63
C MET A 54 -9.76 1.49 -3.17
N ILE A 55 -10.17 1.27 -1.92
CA ILE A 55 -10.46 -0.07 -1.37
C ILE A 55 -11.61 -0.71 -2.17
N ASP A 56 -12.68 0.03 -2.43
CA ASP A 56 -13.82 -0.45 -3.20
C ASP A 56 -13.46 -0.68 -4.67
N GLY A 57 -12.61 0.16 -5.25
CA GLY A 57 -12.04 -0.02 -6.58
C GLY A 57 -11.34 -1.38 -6.70
N VAL A 58 -10.37 -1.66 -5.82
CA VAL A 58 -9.61 -2.93 -5.84
C VAL A 58 -10.53 -4.13 -5.63
N ARG A 59 -11.52 -4.06 -4.74
CA ARG A 59 -12.52 -5.14 -4.54
C ARG A 59 -13.31 -5.46 -5.81
N ARG A 60 -13.61 -4.46 -6.64
CA ARG A 60 -14.32 -4.64 -7.92
C ARG A 60 -13.43 -5.27 -8.98
N VAL A 61 -12.10 -5.21 -8.86
CA VAL A 61 -11.13 -5.87 -9.75
C VAL A 61 -11.07 -7.39 -9.51
N SER A 62 -12.23 -8.03 -9.41
CA SER A 62 -12.41 -9.46 -9.16
C SER A 62 -12.10 -10.34 -10.38
N ARG A 63 -11.83 -9.74 -11.56
CA ARG A 63 -11.67 -10.45 -12.84
C ARG A 63 -10.47 -9.98 -13.67
N ALA A 64 -9.39 -9.49 -13.05
CA ALA A 64 -8.17 -9.06 -13.76
C ALA A 64 -7.37 -10.20 -14.42
N ARG A 65 -7.89 -11.44 -14.48
CA ARG A 65 -7.24 -12.57 -15.16
C ARG A 65 -6.88 -12.30 -16.62
N HIS A 66 -7.63 -11.43 -17.30
CA HIS A 66 -7.33 -11.02 -18.68
C HIS A 66 -6.06 -10.16 -18.79
N PHE A 67 -5.63 -9.53 -17.69
CA PHE A 67 -4.36 -8.82 -17.58
C PHE A 67 -3.24 -9.69 -17.00
N TYR A 68 -3.44 -11.02 -16.90
CA TYR A 68 -2.39 -11.90 -16.41
C TYR A 68 -1.17 -11.83 -17.31
N SER A 69 -0.03 -11.42 -16.74
CA SER A 69 1.24 -11.33 -17.45
C SER A 69 2.41 -11.52 -16.49
N ARG A 70 3.51 -12.05 -17.03
CA ARG A 70 4.84 -12.04 -16.38
C ARG A 70 5.86 -11.20 -17.14
N ASP A 71 5.38 -10.44 -18.12
CA ASP A 71 6.15 -9.37 -18.72
C ASP A 71 6.04 -8.13 -17.82
N PHE A 72 7.08 -7.91 -17.02
CA PHE A 72 7.19 -6.79 -16.09
C PHE A 72 7.57 -5.46 -16.76
N THR A 73 7.71 -5.43 -18.09
CA THR A 73 7.89 -4.17 -18.83
C THR A 73 6.56 -3.46 -19.10
N ARG A 74 5.43 -4.16 -18.96
CA ARG A 74 4.09 -3.60 -19.09
C ARG A 74 3.77 -2.61 -17.98
N SER A 75 3.10 -1.54 -18.36
CA SER A 75 2.60 -0.48 -17.48
C SER A 75 1.54 -0.99 -16.48
N PHE A 76 0.73 -1.98 -16.89
CA PHE A 76 -0.31 -2.61 -16.08
C PHE A 76 -0.19 -4.15 -16.15
N THR A 77 -0.17 -4.81 -14.99
CA THR A 77 -0.09 -6.27 -14.90
C THR A 77 -0.91 -6.83 -13.75
N TYR A 78 -1.42 -8.04 -13.95
CA TYR A 78 -1.93 -8.90 -12.88
C TYR A 78 -1.08 -10.17 -12.80
N ASN A 79 -0.72 -10.60 -11.58
CA ASN A 79 -0.06 -11.88 -11.34
C ASN A 79 -0.36 -12.40 -9.93
N SER A 80 -0.07 -13.68 -9.66
CA SER A 80 -0.21 -14.24 -8.30
C SER A 80 1.12 -14.34 -7.56
N ASN A 81 2.22 -14.57 -8.28
CA ASN A 81 3.56 -14.71 -7.68
C ASN A 81 4.58 -14.03 -8.60
N PHE A 82 5.25 -13.01 -8.09
CA PHE A 82 6.27 -12.27 -8.83
C PHE A 82 7.49 -13.14 -9.14
N ASP A 83 7.88 -14.01 -8.21
CA ASP A 83 9.08 -14.84 -8.21
C ASP A 83 8.78 -16.34 -8.37
N LEU A 84 7.64 -16.70 -8.96
CA LEU A 84 7.08 -18.07 -8.98
C LEU A 84 8.07 -19.19 -9.36
N TYR A 85 9.04 -18.92 -10.24
CA TYR A 85 10.02 -19.91 -10.70
C TYR A 85 11.40 -19.82 -10.02
N GLN A 86 11.58 -18.84 -9.15
CA GLN A 86 12.82 -18.61 -8.42
C GLN A 86 12.63 -18.88 -6.92
N ALA A 87 11.42 -18.64 -6.40
CA ALA A 87 11.09 -18.86 -5.01
C ALA A 87 10.94 -20.35 -4.69
N PRO A 88 11.35 -20.78 -3.48
CA PRO A 88 11.18 -22.16 -3.02
C PRO A 88 9.72 -22.53 -2.75
N ALA A 89 8.82 -21.55 -2.66
CA ALA A 89 7.40 -21.75 -2.42
C ALA A 89 6.58 -20.62 -3.04
N ALA A 90 5.37 -20.93 -3.49
CA ALA A 90 4.40 -19.94 -3.91
C ALA A 90 3.72 -19.27 -2.71
N SER A 91 3.42 -17.98 -2.84
CA SER A 91 2.57 -17.22 -1.93
C SER A 91 1.10 -17.32 -2.34
N TRP A 92 0.21 -17.34 -1.33
CA TRP A 92 -1.23 -17.18 -1.52
C TRP A 92 -1.54 -15.68 -1.57
N ARG A 93 -1.33 -15.08 -2.75
CA ARG A 93 -1.61 -13.67 -3.01
C ARG A 93 -1.93 -13.49 -4.48
N ASP A 94 -2.77 -12.52 -4.77
CA ASP A 94 -2.88 -11.92 -6.09
C ASP A 94 -2.40 -10.47 -6.02
N THR A 95 -1.73 -10.01 -7.07
CA THR A 95 -1.12 -8.68 -7.17
C THR A 95 -1.53 -8.03 -8.48
N ILE A 96 -1.91 -6.76 -8.40
CA ILE A 96 -2.08 -5.88 -9.55
C ILE A 96 -1.00 -4.80 -9.42
N ALA A 97 -0.19 -4.61 -10.45
CA ALA A 97 0.79 -3.55 -10.52
C ALA A 97 0.43 -2.58 -11.64
N CYS A 98 0.50 -1.28 -11.35
CA CYS A 98 0.21 -0.19 -12.26
C CYS A 98 1.28 0.89 -12.10
N VAL A 99 2.10 1.09 -13.13
CA VAL A 99 3.17 2.08 -13.16
C VAL A 99 2.59 3.39 -13.69
N LEU A 100 2.35 4.35 -12.79
CA LEU A 100 1.68 5.62 -13.14
C LEU A 100 2.63 6.72 -13.64
N ALA A 101 3.95 6.55 -13.47
CA ALA A 101 4.95 7.55 -13.79
C ALA A 101 6.14 6.93 -14.56
N PRO A 102 6.81 7.68 -15.46
CA PRO A 102 6.55 9.08 -15.81
C PRO A 102 5.29 9.28 -16.68
N HIS A 103 4.81 8.22 -17.34
CA HIS A 103 3.61 8.24 -18.15
C HIS A 103 2.62 7.21 -17.61
N PRO A 104 1.36 7.59 -17.36
CA PRO A 104 0.34 6.64 -16.91
C PRO A 104 -0.02 5.66 -18.04
N PRO A 105 -0.55 4.46 -17.70
CA PRO A 105 -1.03 3.51 -18.68
C PRO A 105 -2.21 4.08 -19.47
N ASP A 106 -2.32 3.69 -20.74
CA ASP A 106 -3.49 4.02 -21.56
C ASP A 106 -4.71 3.28 -20.98
N PRO A 107 -5.82 3.98 -20.65
CA PRO A 107 -7.05 3.34 -20.18
C PRO A 107 -7.66 2.31 -21.15
N GLN A 108 -7.21 2.27 -22.41
CA GLN A 108 -7.71 1.38 -23.47
C GLN A 108 -6.78 0.21 -23.81
N GLU A 109 -5.62 0.10 -23.14
CA GLU A 109 -4.70 -1.05 -23.27
C GLU A 109 -5.29 -2.34 -22.67
#